data_AF-A0A368G3T7-F1
#
_entry.id   AF-A0A368G3T7-F1
#
_cell.length_a   1.000
_cell.length_b   1.000
_cell.length_c   1.000
_cell.angle_alpha   90.00
_cell.angle_beta   90.00
_cell.angle_gamma   90.00
#
_symmetry.space_group_name_H-M   'P 1'
#
loop_
_entity.id
_entity.type
_entity.pdbx_description
1 polymer ?
#
loop_
_entity_poly.entity_id
_entity_poly.type
_entity_poly.pdbx_seq_one_letter_code
_entity_poly.pdbx_strand_id
1 'polypeptide(L)'
;MKIFERILDSRLRDIVEIAPNQGGFVKNCSTTDAIHAVRLLTEIHREKRKTVHLAFLDLEKSFDRVPRELIWLRSAHAEPC
;
A
#
# COMPACT_ATOMS: atom_id res chain seq x y z
N MET A 1 11.89 11.39 -8.60
CA MET A 1 12.25 10.35 -9.59
C MET A 1 12.88 10.95 -10.82
N LYS A 2 13.98 10.34 -11.26
CA LYS A 2 14.59 10.58 -12.56
C LYS A 2 13.62 10.18 -13.68
N ILE A 3 13.90 10.63 -14.91
CA ILE A 3 13.02 10.42 -16.07
C ILE A 3 12.75 8.92 -16.29
N PHE A 4 13.80 8.09 -16.23
CA PHE A 4 13.69 6.64 -16.43
C PHE A 4 12.77 5.97 -15.40
N GLU A 5 12.95 6.28 -14.11
CA GLU A 5 12.11 5.75 -13.03
C GLU A 5 10.63 6.13 -13.24
N ARG A 6 10.36 7.34 -13.71
CA ARG A 6 8.99 7.81 -13.98
C ARG A 6 8.30 7.05 -15.10
N ILE A 7 9.05 6.73 -16.16
CA ILE A 7 8.54 5.92 -17.26
C ILE A 7 8.24 4.49 -16.77
N LEU A 8 9.14 3.93 -15.96
CA LEU A 8 8.93 2.60 -15.37
C LEU A 8 7.71 2.56 -14.44
N ASP A 9 7.58 3.51 -13.50
CA ASP A 9 6.44 3.58 -12.58
C ASP A 9 5.11 3.69 -13.34
N SER A 10 5.05 4.52 -14.39
CA SER A 10 3.85 4.63 -15.23
C SER A 10 3.46 3.30 -15.84
N ARG A 11 4.41 2.55 -16.41
CA ARG A 11 4.14 1.24 -17.03
C ARG A 11 3.77 0.18 -16.01
N LEU A 12 4.41 0.21 -14.83
CA LEU A 12 4.11 -0.73 -13.74
C LEU A 12 2.69 -0.53 -13.20
N ARG A 13 2.21 0.71 -13.11
CA ARG A 13 0.84 1.00 -12.66
C ARG A 13 -0.24 0.45 -13.59
N ASP A 14 0.07 0.20 -14.85
CA ASP A 14 -0.87 -0.37 -15.82
C ASP A 14 -0.99 -1.90 -15.69
N ILE A 15 0.00 -2.57 -15.09
CA ILE A 15 0.06 -4.04 -15.00
C ILE A 15 -0.06 -4.58 -13.57
N VAL A 16 0.20 -3.75 -12.56
CA VAL A 16 0.13 -4.15 -11.15
C VAL A 16 -1.22 -3.76 -10.57
N GLU A 17 -1.94 -4.75 -10.07
CA GLU A 17 -3.11 -4.52 -9.23
C GLU A 17 -2.67 -4.08 -7.82
N ILE A 18 -3.18 -2.95 -7.37
CA ILE A 18 -2.94 -2.41 -6.03
C ILE A 18 -4.15 -2.73 -5.15
N ALA A 19 -3.91 -3.28 -3.97
CA ALA A 19 -4.97 -3.60 -3.03
C ALA A 19 -5.81 -2.35 -2.66
N PRO A 20 -7.14 -2.43 -2.59
CA PRO A 20 -8.02 -1.27 -2.35
C PRO A 20 -7.75 -0.51 -1.04
N ASN A 21 -7.15 -1.17 -0.05
CA ASN A 21 -6.81 -0.58 1.25
C ASN A 21 -5.39 0.01 1.31
N GLN A 22 -4.62 -0.04 0.21
CA GLN A 22 -3.30 0.56 0.13
C GLN A 22 -3.42 2.09 -0.02
N GLY A 23 -3.03 2.83 1.02
CA GLY A 23 -2.99 4.30 0.98
C GLY A 23 -1.63 4.89 0.60
N GLY A 24 -0.55 4.13 0.74
CA GLY A 24 0.82 4.60 0.48
C GLY A 24 1.22 4.51 -1.00
N PHE A 25 1.80 5.57 -1.55
CA PHE A 25 2.28 5.66 -2.94
C PHE A 25 1.19 5.48 -4.02
N VAL A 26 -0.08 5.66 -3.65
CA VAL A 26 -1.25 5.61 -4.53
C VAL A 26 -1.69 7.02 -4.90
N LYS A 27 -2.00 7.24 -6.18
CA LYS A 27 -2.48 8.53 -6.67
C LYS A 27 -3.84 8.84 -6.04
N ASN A 28 -4.05 10.09 -5.64
CA ASN A 28 -5.28 10.56 -4.98
C ASN A 28 -5.56 9.92 -3.61
N CYS A 29 -4.56 9.29 -2.98
CA CYS A 29 -4.61 8.87 -1.58
C CYS A 29 -3.57 9.64 -0.77
N SER A 30 -3.93 10.02 0.43
CA SER A 30 -3.09 10.76 1.37
C SER A 30 -3.06 10.09 2.73
N THR A 31 -2.07 10.45 3.55
CA THR A 31 -2.01 10.02 4.95
C THR A 31 -3.26 10.45 5.74
N THR A 32 -3.87 11.58 5.38
CA THR A 32 -5.10 12.07 5.98
C THR A 32 -6.25 11.09 5.77
N ASP A 33 -6.36 10.47 4.59
CA ASP A 33 -7.41 9.50 4.28
C ASP A 33 -7.27 8.25 5.16
N ALA A 34 -6.04 7.75 5.33
CA ALA A 34 -5.76 6.60 6.19
C ALA A 34 -6.06 6.91 7.67
N ILE A 35 -5.66 8.09 8.16
CA ILE A 35 -5.98 8.53 9.53
C ILE A 35 -7.50 8.64 9.72
N HIS A 36 -8.20 9.22 8.73
CA HIS A 36 -9.65 9.36 8.77
C HIS A 36 -10.34 7.99 8.81
N ALA A 37 -9.89 7.03 8.02
CA ALA A 37 -10.43 5.67 8.02
C ALA A 37 -10.28 4.97 9.39
N VAL A 38 -9.10 5.06 10.02
CA VAL A 38 -8.87 4.49 11.36
C VAL A 38 -9.76 5.16 12.40
N ARG A 39 -9.92 6.49 12.32
CA ARG A 39 -10.79 7.25 13.21
C ARG A 39 -12.26 6.83 13.06
N LEU A 40 -12.75 6.76 11.83
CA LEU A 40 -14.12 6.34 11.53
C LEU A 40 -14.40 4.91 12.02
N LEU A 41 -13.47 3.98 11.77
CA LEU A 41 -13.57 2.61 12.28
C LEU A 41 -13.69 2.59 13.81
N THR A 42 -12.87 3.38 14.50
CA THR A 42 -12.87 3.44 15.96
C THR A 42 -14.18 4.04 16.50
N GLU A 43 -14.68 5.11 15.88
CA GLU A 43 -15.92 5.79 16.27
C GLU A 43 -17.16 4.88 16.06
N ILE A 44 -17.30 4.24 14.90
CA ILE A 44 -18.43 3.33 14.60
C ILE A 44 -18.51 2.17 15.59
N HIS A 45 -17.37 1.58 15.96
CA HIS A 45 -17.36 0.45 16.89
C HIS A 45 -17.64 0.92 18.32
N ARG A 46 -17.13 2.09 18.71
CA ARG A 46 -17.43 2.70 20.01
C ARG A 46 -18.93 2.96 20.19
N GLU A 47 -19.60 3.49 19.16
CA GLU A 47 -21.06 3.68 19.17
C GLU A 47 -21.82 2.37 19.37
N LYS A 48 -21.34 1.28 18.76
CA LYS A 48 -21.90 -0.07 18.90
C LYS A 48 -21.47 -0.79 20.18
N ARG A 49 -20.78 -0.12 21.10
CA ARG A 49 -20.18 -0.69 22.32
C ARG A 49 -19.30 -1.91 22.06
N LYS A 50 -18.66 -1.96 20.89
CA LYS A 50 -17.68 -2.99 20.54
C LYS A 50 -16.28 -2.48 20.82
N THR A 51 -15.43 -3.38 21.33
CA THR A 51 -14.01 -3.07 21.55
C THR A 51 -13.28 -3.17 20.21
N VAL A 52 -12.36 -2.23 19.95
CA VAL A 52 -11.46 -2.25 18.79
C VAL A 52 -10.04 -2.43 19.30
N HIS A 53 -9.32 -3.40 18.73
CA HIS A 53 -7.89 -3.58 18.94
C HIS A 53 -7.17 -3.22 17.66
N LEU A 54 -6.19 -2.31 17.75
CA LEU A 54 -5.37 -1.87 16.62
C LEU A 54 -3.93 -2.35 16.86
N ALA A 55 -3.34 -2.96 15.84
CA ALA A 55 -1.93 -3.33 15.82
C ALA A 55 -1.19 -2.39 14.86
N PHE A 56 -0.12 -1.77 15.35
CA PHE A 56 0.78 -0.99 14.53
C PHE A 56 1.92 -1.90 14.09
N LEU A 57 2.04 -2.11 12.78
CA LEU A 57 3.08 -2.92 12.16
C LEU A 57 3.93 -2.01 11.29
N ASP A 58 5.24 -2.04 11.49
CA ASP A 58 6.21 -1.33 10.67
C ASP A 58 7.34 -2.27 10.28
N LEU A 59 7.90 -2.06 9.08
CA LEU A 59 8.99 -2.88 8.55
C LEU A 59 10.31 -2.14 8.68
N GLU A 60 11.25 -2.72 9.43
CA GLU A 60 12.59 -2.15 9.55
C GLU A 60 13.29 -2.15 8.17
N LYS A 61 13.66 -0.96 7.68
CA LYS A 61 14.39 -0.77 6.40
C LYS A 61 13.69 -1.44 5.21
N SER A 62 12.42 -1.09 5.02
CA SER A 62 11.51 -1.67 4.02
C SER A 62 12.00 -1.64 2.56
N PHE A 63 12.92 -0.75 2.21
CA PHE A 63 13.53 -0.70 0.87
C PHE A 63 14.87 -1.45 0.77
N ASP A 64 15.62 -1.55 1.87
CA ASP A 64 16.95 -2.15 1.87
C ASP A 64 16.92 -3.66 2.06
N ARG A 65 15.93 -4.16 2.79
CA ARG A 65 15.83 -5.57 3.20
C ARG A 65 14.97 -6.44 2.29
N VAL A 66 14.52 -5.92 1.15
CA VAL A 66 13.75 -6.72 0.18
C VAL A 66 14.69 -7.63 -0.61
N PRO A 67 14.53 -8.98 -0.54
CA PRO A 67 15.32 -9.89 -1.35
C PRO A 67 15.09 -9.64 -2.85
N ARG A 68 16.17 -9.42 -3.60
CA ARG A 68 16.08 -9.02 -5.01
C ARG A 68 15.45 -10.11 -5.88
N GLU A 69 15.68 -11.39 -5.56
CA GLU A 69 15.07 -12.51 -6.26
C GLU A 69 13.53 -12.48 -6.20
N LEU A 70 12.96 -12.02 -5.09
CA LEU A 70 11.50 -11.93 -4.93
C LEU A 70 10.89 -10.82 -5.77
N ILE A 71 11.62 -9.72 -5.97
CA ILE A 71 11.18 -8.64 -6.87
C ILE A 71 11.06 -9.19 -8.29
N TRP A 72 12.08 -9.89 -8.78
CA TRP A 72 12.07 -10.46 -10.13
C TRP A 72 11.00 -11.53 -10.31
N LEU A 73 10.85 -12.43 -9.34
CA LEU A 73 9.80 -13.45 -9.36
C LEU A 73 8.41 -12.81 -9.48
N ARG A 74 8.14 -11.78 -8.66
CA ARG A 74 6.82 -11.12 -8.70
C ARG A 74 6.60 -10.32 -9.99
N SER A 75 7.64 -9.69 -10.53
CA SER A 75 7.58 -8.96 -11.79
C SER A 75 7.38 -9.89 -13.00
N ALA A 76 7.87 -11.13 -12.96
CA ALA A 76 7.72 -12.10 -14.06
C ALA A 76 6.30 -12.71 -14.15
N HIS A 77 5.50 -12.64 -13.09
CA HIS A 77 4.11 -13.10 -13.06
C HIS A 77 3.08 -11.98 -13.34
N ALA A 78 3.53 -10.79 -13.73
CA ALA A 78 2.68 -9.65 -14.10
C ALA A 78 2.31 -9.65 -15.61
N GLU A 79 2.17 -10.83 -16.21
CA GLU A 79 1.58 -10.99 -17.54
C GLU A 79 0.05 -10.95 -17.40
N PRO A 80 -0.68 -10.14 -18.20
CA PRO A 80 -2.13 -10.03 -18.10
C PRO A 80 -2.82 -11.28 -18.68
N CYS A 81 -3.83 -11.79 -17.98
CA CYS A 81 -4.89 -12.61 -18.59
C CYS A 81 -5.76 -11.75 -19.51
#